data_AF-A0A2V7PR80-F1
#
_entry.id   AF-A0A2V7PR80-F1
#
_cell.length_a   1.000
_cell.length_b   1.000
_cell.length_c   1.000
_cell.angle_alpha   90.00
_cell.angle_beta   90.00
_cell.angle_gamma   90.00
#
_symmetry.space_group_name_H-M   'P 1'
#
loop_
_entity.id
_entity.type
_entity.pdbx_description
1 polymer ?
#
loop_
_entity_poly.entity_id
_entity_poly.type
_entity_poly.pdbx_seq_one_letter_code
_entity_poly.pdbx_strand_id
1 'polypeptide(L)'
;MPFSSTDWFELARMHVEDPPPSLRRKRPELSKRFERVVLKCLAKHPDDRYANAAELLADLDEVEQKRRPTVSLGAAPMGTTQREAIINPRTNRRTWLVIAGTAVGLLLLIGLVVKLMR
;
A
#
# COMPACT_ATOMS: atom_id res chain seq x y z
N MET A 1 9.98 3.57 -12.71
CA MET A 1 8.73 4.20 -13.20
C MET A 1 8.16 3.39 -14.36
N PRO A 2 6.84 3.28 -14.50
CA PRO A 2 6.19 2.48 -15.55
C PRO A 2 6.30 3.09 -16.96
N PHE A 3 6.36 4.42 -17.07
CA PHE A 3 6.51 5.17 -18.32
C PHE A 3 7.93 5.73 -18.48
N SER A 4 8.35 5.98 -19.72
CA SER A 4 9.67 6.51 -20.06
C SER A 4 9.59 7.43 -21.28
N SER A 5 10.04 8.69 -21.12
CA SER A 5 10.23 9.66 -22.20
C SER A 5 11.42 10.55 -21.84
N THR A 6 12.09 11.09 -22.85
CA THR A 6 13.14 12.13 -22.69
C THR A 6 12.55 13.52 -22.53
N ASP A 7 11.28 13.71 -22.86
CA ASP A 7 10.53 14.96 -22.65
C ASP A 7 9.65 14.83 -21.39
N TRP A 8 9.76 15.80 -20.50
CA TRP A 8 9.00 15.87 -19.24
C TRP A 8 7.50 16.10 -19.48
N PHE A 9 7.13 16.86 -20.52
CA PHE A 9 5.72 17.11 -20.83
C PHE A 9 5.05 15.82 -21.28
N GLU A 10 5.65 15.09 -22.22
CA GLU A 10 5.17 13.77 -22.63
C GLU A 10 5.16 12.77 -21.47
N LEU A 11 6.15 12.81 -20.57
CA LEU A 11 6.15 11.95 -19.39
C LEU A 11 4.94 12.23 -18.47
N ALA A 12 4.62 13.50 -18.25
CA ALA A 12 3.44 13.89 -17.48
C ALA A 12 2.15 13.45 -18.18
N ARG A 13 2.04 13.70 -19.50
CA ARG A 13 0.89 13.29 -20.32
C ARG A 13 0.65 11.78 -20.23
N MET A 14 1.69 10.95 -20.36
CA MET A 14 1.57 9.49 -20.20
C MET A 14 1.05 9.07 -18.83
N HIS A 15 1.43 9.77 -17.76
CA HIS A 15 0.91 9.47 -16.42
C HIS A 15 -0.57 9.84 -16.27
N VAL A 16 -1.06 10.84 -17.00
CA VAL A 16 -2.46 11.27 -16.96
C VAL A 16 -3.34 10.43 -17.88
N GLU A 17 -2.90 10.19 -19.12
CA GLU A 17 -3.73 9.69 -20.21
C GLU A 17 -3.46 8.23 -20.54
N ASP A 18 -2.18 7.87 -20.73
CA ASP A 18 -1.83 6.58 -21.31
C ASP A 18 -2.03 5.43 -20.32
N PRO A 19 -2.68 4.32 -20.72
CA PRO A 19 -2.88 3.19 -19.82
C PRO A 19 -1.52 2.62 -19.35
N PRO A 20 -1.40 2.21 -18.07
CA PRO A 20 -0.17 1.61 -17.58
C PRO A 20 0.21 0.37 -18.40
N PRO A 21 1.49 0.22 -18.79
CA PRO A 21 1.91 -0.93 -19.56
C PRO A 21 1.78 -2.22 -18.74
N SER A 22 1.44 -3.32 -19.42
CA SER A 22 1.42 -4.66 -18.84
C SER A 22 2.76 -5.00 -18.19
N LEU A 23 2.71 -5.46 -16.94
CA LEU A 23 3.88 -5.98 -16.21
C LEU A 23 4.40 -7.26 -16.86
N ARG A 24 3.49 -8.08 -17.39
CA ARG A 24 3.81 -9.35 -18.06
C ARG A 24 4.55 -9.16 -19.38
N ARG A 25 4.58 -7.95 -19.96
CA ARG A 25 5.47 -7.61 -21.07
C ARG A 25 6.95 -7.62 -20.66
N LYS A 26 7.25 -7.26 -19.40
CA LYS A 26 8.62 -7.27 -18.85
C LYS A 26 8.94 -8.56 -18.09
N ARG A 27 7.94 -9.14 -17.41
CA ARG A 27 8.06 -10.37 -16.61
C ARG A 27 6.90 -11.33 -16.87
N PRO A 28 6.96 -12.14 -17.94
CA PRO A 28 5.86 -13.01 -18.38
C PRO A 28 5.42 -14.06 -17.35
N GLU A 29 6.33 -14.45 -16.45
CA GLU A 29 6.14 -15.41 -15.37
C GLU A 29 5.24 -14.89 -14.23
N LEU A 30 4.98 -13.58 -14.18
CA LEU A 30 4.04 -13.01 -13.21
C LEU A 30 2.63 -13.54 -13.47
N SER A 31 1.94 -13.87 -12.38
CA SER A 31 0.56 -14.32 -12.46
C SER A 31 -0.34 -13.20 -13.00
N LYS A 32 -1.32 -13.58 -13.83
CA LYS A 32 -2.34 -12.63 -14.35
C LYS A 32 -3.11 -11.94 -13.22
N ARG A 33 -3.27 -12.62 -12.07
CA ARG A 33 -3.98 -12.06 -10.92
C ARG A 33 -3.17 -10.96 -10.25
N PHE A 34 -1.87 -11.18 -10.04
CA PHE A 34 -0.99 -10.14 -9.48
C PHE A 34 -0.91 -8.92 -10.39
N GLU A 35 -0.78 -9.14 -11.71
CA GLU A 35 -0.80 -8.04 -12.67
C GLU A 35 -2.08 -7.21 -12.59
N ARG A 36 -3.24 -7.86 -12.47
CA ARG A 36 -4.53 -7.18 -12.34
C ARG A 36 -4.58 -6.26 -11.11
N VAL A 37 -4.09 -6.73 -9.97
CA VAL A 37 -4.04 -5.92 -8.73
C VAL A 37 -3.22 -4.66 -8.96
N VAL A 38 -2.03 -4.79 -9.55
CA VAL A 38 -1.16 -3.63 -9.82
C VAL A 38 -1.79 -2.67 -10.84
N LEU A 39 -2.39 -3.19 -11.92
CA LEU A 39 -3.05 -2.35 -12.91
C LEU A 39 -4.27 -1.60 -12.33
N LYS A 40 -5.03 -2.22 -11.42
CA LYS A 40 -6.13 -1.55 -10.70
C LYS A 40 -5.61 -0.40 -9.82
N CYS A 41 -4.50 -0.59 -9.11
CA CYS A 41 -3.87 0.48 -8.35
C CYS A 41 -3.41 1.66 -9.22
N LEU A 42 -3.00 1.40 -10.46
CA LEU A 42 -2.49 2.39 -11.41
C LEU A 42 -3.58 2.97 -12.33
N ALA A 43 -4.86 2.67 -12.08
CA ALA A 43 -5.96 3.18 -12.89
C ALA A 43 -6.02 4.71 -12.85
N LYS A 44 -6.40 5.33 -13.98
CA LYS A 44 -6.40 6.79 -14.12
C LYS A 44 -7.50 7.42 -13.28
N HIS A 45 -8.73 6.91 -13.41
CA HIS A 45 -9.84 7.36 -12.59
C HIS A 45 -9.73 6.78 -11.18
N PRO A 46 -9.88 7.60 -10.12
CA PRO A 46 -9.86 7.12 -8.75
C PRO A 46 -10.91 6.04 -8.45
N ASP A 47 -12.08 6.14 -9.09
CA ASP A 47 -13.20 5.19 -8.91
C ASP A 47 -12.89 3.79 -9.45
N ASP A 48 -11.92 3.67 -10.36
CA ASP A 48 -11.45 2.38 -10.88
C ASP A 48 -10.42 1.71 -9.95
N ARG A 49 -9.98 2.40 -8.88
CA ARG A 49 -9.00 1.90 -7.92
C ARG A 49 -9.68 1.15 -6.78
N TYR A 50 -8.85 0.57 -5.90
CA TYR A 50 -9.34 0.11 -4.61
C TYR A 50 -9.83 1.31 -3.79
N ALA A 51 -11.03 1.18 -3.21
CA ALA A 51 -11.62 2.27 -2.42
C ALA A 51 -10.79 2.56 -1.16
N ASN A 52 -10.08 1.56 -0.64
CA ASN A 52 -9.20 1.69 0.51
C ASN A 52 -8.14 0.57 0.55
N ALA A 53 -7.20 0.69 1.49
CA ALA A 53 -6.11 -0.26 1.67
C ALA A 53 -6.57 -1.66 2.10
N ALA A 54 -7.72 -1.79 2.79
CA ALA A 54 -8.22 -3.10 3.23
C ALA A 54 -8.72 -3.93 2.03
N GLU A 55 -9.35 -3.31 1.04
CA GLU A 55 -9.76 -3.98 -0.20
C GLU A 55 -8.53 -4.44 -1.01
N LEU A 56 -7.50 -3.61 -1.11
CA LEU A 56 -6.23 -3.98 -1.74
C LEU A 56 -5.57 -5.17 -1.01
N LEU A 57 -5.53 -5.14 0.33
CA LEU A 57 -4.94 -6.20 1.13
C LEU A 57 -5.65 -7.54 0.90
N ALA A 58 -6.99 -7.54 0.90
CA ALA A 58 -7.77 -8.76 0.66
C ALA A 58 -7.43 -9.40 -0.70
N ASP A 59 -7.27 -8.58 -1.75
CA ASP A 59 -6.94 -9.07 -3.08
C ASP A 59 -5.49 -9.59 -3.20
N LEU A 60 -4.57 -8.99 -2.44
CA LEU A 60 -3.19 -9.46 -2.32
C LEU A 60 -3.10 -10.80 -1.56
N ASP A 61 -3.85 -10.95 -0.48
CA ASP A 61 -3.93 -12.22 0.27
C ASP A 61 -4.43 -13.35 -0.63
N GLU A 62 -5.42 -13.08 -1.49
CA GLU A 62 -5.89 -14.05 -2.48
C GLU A 62 -4.82 -14.41 -3.52
N VAL A 63 -3.99 -13.46 -3.94
CA VAL A 63 -2.86 -13.73 -4.84
C VAL A 63 -1.84 -14.64 -4.17
N GLU A 64 -1.55 -14.41 -2.89
CA GLU A 64 -0.58 -15.21 -2.13
C GLU A 64 -1.08 -16.64 -1.88
N GLN A 65 -2.32 -16.81 -1.43
CA GLN A 65 -2.91 -18.13 -1.18
C GLN A 65 -2.93 -19.02 -2.44
N LYS A 66 -3.19 -18.41 -3.59
CA LYS A 66 -3.26 -19.11 -4.89
C LYS A 66 -1.89 -19.31 -5.54
N ARG A 67 -0.83 -18.72 -4.99
CA ARG A 67 0.55 -18.97 -5.43
C ARG A 67 1.01 -20.40 -5.11
N ARG A 68 0.26 -21.14 -4.27
CA ARG A 68 0.51 -22.48 -3.71
C ARG A 68 2.00 -22.85 -3.65
N PRO A 69 2.59 -22.90 -2.44
CA PRO A 69 4.00 -23.24 -2.28
C PRO A 69 4.28 -24.57 -2.97
N THR A 70 5.48 -24.70 -3.56
CA THR A 70 6.08 -26.00 -3.83
C THR A 70 6.02 -26.77 -2.51
N VAL A 71 4.96 -27.55 -2.32
CA VAL A 71 4.87 -28.52 -1.24
C VAL A 71 5.94 -29.52 -1.62
N SER A 72 7.10 -29.40 -0.99
CA SER A 72 8.05 -30.50 -0.88
C SER A 72 7.24 -31.66 -0.28
N LEU A 73 6.82 -32.58 -1.14
CA LEU A 73 6.13 -33.80 -0.76
C LEU A 73 7.19 -34.70 -0.11
N GLY A 74 7.57 -34.38 1.13
CA GLY A 74 8.70 -35.03 1.77
C GLY A 74 9.24 -34.26 2.98
N ALA A 75 8.42 -34.12 4.03
CA ALA A 75 8.90 -34.08 5.41
C ALA A 75 7.71 -34.28 6.36
N ALA A 76 7.96 -35.11 7.37
CA ALA A 76 7.09 -35.74 8.34
C ALA A 76 6.26 -34.79 9.23
N PRO A 77 5.24 -35.31 9.96
CA PRO A 77 4.32 -34.52 10.79
C PRO A 77 4.98 -34.04 12.10
N MET A 78 4.26 -33.17 12.81
CA MET A 78 4.46 -32.68 14.18
C MET A 78 5.03 -31.27 14.31
N GLY A 79 4.27 -30.44 15.02
CA GLY A 79 4.61 -29.07 15.36
C GLY A 79 3.39 -28.16 15.43
N THR A 80 2.33 -28.58 16.13
CA THR A 80 1.28 -27.67 16.59
C THR A 80 1.88 -26.66 17.57
N THR A 81 2.40 -25.54 17.08
CA THR A 81 2.56 -24.32 17.87
C THR A 81 2.53 -23.08 16.98
N GLN A 82 1.54 -22.24 17.25
CA GLN A 82 1.55 -20.78 17.03
C GLN A 82 1.52 -20.26 15.59
N ARG A 83 0.43 -20.61 14.89
CA ARG A 83 -0.13 -19.77 13.82
C ARG A 83 -0.99 -18.63 14.39
N GLU A 84 -0.50 -17.92 15.41
CA GLU A 84 -1.32 -17.01 16.22
C GLU A 84 -0.78 -15.58 16.36
N ALA A 85 0.14 -15.15 15.48
CA ALA A 85 0.77 -13.83 15.59
C ALA A 85 0.33 -12.79 14.52
N ILE A 86 -0.70 -13.06 13.71
CA ILE A 86 -1.09 -12.14 12.61
C ILE A 86 -2.27 -11.21 13.00
N ILE A 87 -3.00 -11.51 14.09
CA ILE A 87 -4.13 -10.66 14.52
C ILE A 87 -3.86 -10.10 15.92
N ASN A 88 -2.98 -9.10 16.01
CA ASN A 88 -3.04 -8.17 17.13
C ASN A 88 -2.71 -6.76 16.66
N PRO A 89 -3.71 -5.93 16.32
CA PRO A 89 -3.49 -4.50 16.31
C PRO A 89 -3.35 -4.07 17.77
N ARG A 90 -2.12 -4.13 18.32
CA ARG A 90 -1.78 -3.32 19.51
C ARG A 90 -1.82 -1.86 19.06
N THR A 91 -3.01 -1.27 19.07
CA THR A 91 -3.22 0.14 18.76
C THR A 91 -2.39 0.93 19.77
N ASN A 92 -1.36 1.59 19.26
CA ASN A 92 -0.32 2.20 20.07
C ASN A 92 -0.86 3.50 20.68
N ARG A 93 -1.49 3.40 21.85
CA ARG A 93 -1.97 4.50 22.69
C ARG A 93 -0.89 5.58 22.93
N ARG A 94 0.40 5.23 22.84
CA ARG A 94 1.50 6.21 22.90
C ARG A 94 1.55 7.13 21.69
N THR A 95 1.24 6.66 20.48
CA THR A 95 1.25 7.50 19.26
C THR A 95 0.18 8.59 19.34
N TRP A 96 -1.00 8.26 19.89
CA TRP A 96 -2.07 9.23 20.12
C TRP A 96 -1.72 10.29 21.17
N LEU A 97 -0.97 9.93 22.21
CA LEU A 97 -0.50 10.90 23.22
C LEU A 97 0.55 11.87 22.65
N VAL A 98 1.42 11.41 21.74
CA VAL A 98 2.40 12.29 21.07
C VAL A 98 1.72 13.29 20.15
N ILE A 99 0.72 12.85 19.37
CA ILE A 99 -0.03 13.73 18.46
C ILE A 99 -0.86 14.77 19.23
N ALA A 100 -1.50 14.37 20.34
CA ALA A 100 -2.23 15.31 21.19
C ALA A 100 -1.31 16.36 21.82
N GLY A 101 -0.11 15.95 22.28
CA GLY A 101 0.87 16.85 22.89
C GLY A 101 1.41 17.89 21.90
N THR A 102 1.73 17.50 20.67
CA THR A 102 2.24 18.43 19.65
C THR A 102 1.18 19.44 19.21
N ALA A 103 -0.08 19.04 19.07
CA ALA A 103 -1.17 19.94 18.71
C ALA A 103 -1.43 21.00 19.80
N VAL A 104 -1.45 20.60 21.08
CA VAL A 104 -1.61 21.52 22.22
C VAL A 104 -0.42 22.47 22.32
N GLY A 105 0.81 21.95 22.14
CA GLY A 105 2.02 22.76 22.12
C GLY A 105 1.99 23.83 21.02
N LEU A 106 1.59 23.46 19.80
CA LEU A 106 1.50 24.40 18.67
C LEU A 106 0.44 25.48 18.93
N LEU A 107 -0.73 25.10 19.46
CA LEU A 107 -1.81 26.05 19.79
C LEU A 107 -1.39 27.05 20.86
N LEU A 108 -0.67 26.60 21.89
CA LEU A 108 -0.14 27.49 22.93
C LEU A 108 0.94 28.43 22.38
N LEU A 109 1.80 27.94 21.49
CA LEU A 109 2.84 28.74 20.84
C LEU A 109 2.21 29.83 19.95
N ILE A 110 1.20 29.47 19.16
CA ILE A 110 0.44 30.41 18.34
C ILE A 110 -0.25 31.46 19.23
N GLY A 111 -0.91 31.02 20.32
CA GLY A 111 -1.55 31.94 21.26
C GLY A 111 -0.58 32.91 21.94
N LEU A 112 0.63 32.44 22.27
CA LEU A 112 1.69 33.27 22.86
C LEU A 112 2.20 34.32 21.87
N VAL A 113 2.41 33.94 20.60
CA VAL A 113 2.83 34.86 19.54
C VAL A 113 1.77 35.93 19.29
N VAL A 114 0.49 35.55 19.23
CA VAL A 114 -0.62 36.50 19.06
C VAL A 114 -0.74 37.45 20.26
N LYS A 115 -0.46 36.98 21.48
CA LYS A 115 -0.43 37.83 22.69
C LYS A 115 0.75 38.80 22.71
N LEU A 116 1.89 38.44 22.10
CA LEU A 116 3.08 39.29 22.04
C LEU A 116 2.98 40.37 20.94
N MET A 117 2.11 40.17 19.94
CA MET A 117 1.87 41.10 18.83
C MET A 117 0.69 42.07 19.07
N ARG A 118 0.06 42.02 20.25
CA ARG A 118 -0.97 42.96 20.71
C ARG A 118 -0.43 43.84 21.81
#